data_AF-A0A8J5I0I7-F1
#
_entry.id   AF-A0A8J5I0I7-F1
#
_cell.length_a   1.000
_cell.length_b   1.000
_cell.length_c   1.000
_cell.angle_alpha   90.00
_cell.angle_beta   90.00
_cell.angle_gamma   90.00
#
_symmetry.space_group_name_H-M   'P 1'
#
loop_
_entity.id
_entity.type
_entity.pdbx_description
1 polymer ?
#
loop_
_entity_poly.entity_id
_entity_poly.type
_entity_poly.pdbx_seq_one_letter_code
_entity_poly.pdbx_strand_id
1 'polypeptide(L)'
;MGMTSFRAASSILWPGEPSLLPCFETLWEADRGRQISYDCGLGVLQGSESWDKLISTHPELAEEGAIHIVIIKTTGDKILDQSLEDIGGDGLFTKDIDEAQLVGRFDIAVHSMKDVPTYLPDGTILPCNLPREDVTDVLICLTARTLSELPAGSVIGTASLRRQSQILYRYP
;
A
#
# COMPACT_ATOMS: atom_id res chain seq x y z
N MET A 1 -5.87 34.65 10.11
CA MET A 1 -5.13 33.48 9.59
C MET A 1 -5.55 32.28 10.41
N GLY A 2 -6.70 31.68 10.04
CA GLY A 2 -7.22 30.48 10.69
C GLY A 2 -6.74 29.27 9.90
N MET A 3 -6.06 28.36 10.57
CA MET A 3 -5.61 27.08 10.02
C MET A 3 -6.81 26.13 10.08
N THR A 4 -7.52 25.98 8.97
CA THR A 4 -8.62 25.02 8.87
C THR A 4 -8.01 23.62 8.77
N SER A 5 -7.85 22.94 9.91
CA SER A 5 -7.53 21.52 9.94
C SER A 5 -8.77 20.74 9.53
N PHE A 6 -8.77 20.09 8.38
CA PHE A 6 -9.81 19.14 8.02
C PHE A 6 -9.63 17.88 8.86
N ARG A 7 -10.62 17.58 9.71
CA ARG A 7 -10.68 16.39 10.53
C ARG A 7 -11.33 15.27 9.72
N ALA A 8 -10.67 14.12 9.69
CA ALA A 8 -11.18 12.87 9.15
C ALA A 8 -12.60 12.59 9.67
N ALA A 9 -13.54 12.39 8.75
CA ALA A 9 -14.91 12.07 9.09
C ALA A 9 -15.15 10.55 9.07
N SER A 10 -15.98 10.14 10.03
CA SER A 10 -16.41 8.77 10.28
C SER A 10 -17.50 8.32 9.31
N SER A 11 -17.38 7.10 8.77
CA SER A 11 -18.41 6.07 8.95
C SER A 11 -17.93 4.70 8.50
N ILE A 12 -18.32 3.68 9.26
CA ILE A 12 -18.10 2.26 9.02
C ILE A 12 -19.04 1.80 7.88
N LEU A 13 -18.53 1.07 6.89
CA LEU A 13 -19.38 0.29 5.97
C LEU A 13 -19.12 -1.20 6.16
N TRP A 14 -20.17 -1.93 6.54
CA TRP A 14 -20.23 -3.40 6.53
C TRP A 14 -20.34 -3.91 5.07
N PRO A 15 -20.00 -5.18 4.77
CA PRO A 15 -20.01 -5.76 3.44
C PRO A 15 -21.44 -5.75 2.86
N GLY A 16 -21.58 -5.14 1.68
CA GLY A 16 -22.85 -5.02 0.94
C GLY A 16 -23.00 -3.70 0.17
N GLU A 17 -22.17 -2.70 0.43
CA GLU A 17 -22.21 -1.39 -0.21
C GLU A 17 -21.27 -1.33 -1.43
N PRO A 18 -21.77 -1.14 -2.67
CA PRO A 18 -20.96 -1.20 -3.88
C PRO A 18 -20.25 0.10 -4.25
N SER A 19 -20.16 1.10 -3.36
CA SER A 19 -19.71 2.44 -3.75
C SER A 19 -18.62 3.04 -2.88
N LEU A 20 -17.61 3.61 -3.55
CA LEU A 20 -16.56 4.48 -3.00
C LEU A 20 -17.11 5.83 -2.48
N LEU A 21 -18.42 6.08 -2.65
CA LEU A 21 -19.07 7.39 -2.49
C LEU A 21 -18.96 7.99 -1.07
N PRO A 22 -19.18 7.26 0.03
CA PRO A 22 -19.23 7.89 1.36
C PRO A 22 -17.84 8.32 1.89
N CYS A 23 -16.77 7.67 1.42
CA CYS A 23 -15.40 8.01 1.82
C CYS A 23 -14.90 9.27 1.13
N PHE A 24 -15.43 9.57 -0.06
CA PHE A 24 -14.92 10.62 -0.94
C PHE A 24 -15.56 11.99 -0.66
N GLU A 25 -16.86 12.04 -0.35
CA GLU A 25 -17.59 13.30 -0.13
C GLU A 25 -17.12 14.07 1.11
N THR A 26 -16.60 13.38 2.14
CA THR A 26 -16.28 14.03 3.43
C THR A 26 -14.88 14.65 3.52
N LEU A 27 -14.06 14.49 2.47
CA LEU A 27 -12.69 15.02 2.39
C LEU A 27 -12.55 16.19 1.40
N TRP A 28 -13.65 16.64 0.79
CA TRP A 28 -13.65 17.35 -0.49
C TRP A 28 -14.13 18.80 -0.38
N GLU A 29 -13.26 19.73 0.04
CA GLU A 29 -13.43 21.16 -0.23
C GLU A 29 -12.26 21.69 -1.09
N ALA A 30 -12.64 22.28 -2.22
CA ALA A 30 -11.79 22.61 -3.36
C ALA A 30 -10.96 23.89 -3.15
N ASP A 31 -9.63 23.77 -2.99
CA ASP A 31 -8.71 24.88 -3.36
C ASP A 31 -7.21 24.52 -3.50
N ARG A 32 -6.82 23.23 -3.49
CA ARG A 32 -5.41 22.85 -3.70
C ARG A 32 -5.31 21.73 -4.73
N GLY A 33 -4.36 21.86 -5.67
CA GLY A 33 -3.99 20.79 -6.58
C GLY A 33 -3.72 19.51 -5.79
N ARG A 34 -4.33 18.40 -6.24
CA ARG A 34 -4.52 17.19 -5.43
C ARG A 34 -3.25 16.34 -5.51
N GLN A 35 -2.67 16.00 -4.37
CA GLN A 35 -1.37 15.33 -4.28
C GLN A 35 -1.54 13.94 -3.69
N ILE A 36 -0.96 12.91 -4.31
CA ILE A 36 -1.17 11.52 -3.93
C ILE A 36 0.15 10.76 -3.97
N SER A 37 0.41 9.91 -2.98
CA SER A 37 1.69 9.23 -2.78
C SER A 37 1.59 7.71 -2.74
N TYR A 38 2.69 7.03 -3.08
CA TYR A 38 2.87 5.57 -2.97
C TYR A 38 4.29 5.19 -2.50
N ASP A 39 4.41 3.94 -2.04
CA ASP A 39 5.67 3.25 -1.75
C ASP A 39 6.30 2.62 -3.01
N CYS A 40 7.62 2.38 -3.03
CA CYS A 40 8.40 2.23 -4.26
C CYS A 40 8.06 1.03 -5.18
N GLY A 41 8.55 1.10 -6.43
CA GLY A 41 8.65 -0.01 -7.41
C GLY A 41 7.33 -0.55 -7.94
N LEU A 42 6.62 -1.35 -7.14
CA LEU A 42 5.28 -1.88 -7.46
C LEU A 42 4.17 -0.85 -7.19
N GLY A 43 4.42 0.14 -6.33
CA GLY A 43 3.43 1.17 -6.00
C GLY A 43 3.06 2.09 -7.16
N VAL A 44 3.88 2.16 -8.23
CA VAL A 44 3.52 2.86 -9.47
C VAL A 44 2.34 2.18 -10.16
N LEU A 45 2.32 0.84 -10.21
CA LEU A 45 1.26 0.06 -10.85
C LEU A 45 -0.01 0.02 -10.00
N GLN A 46 0.13 -0.14 -8.68
CA GLN A 46 -0.99 -0.02 -7.75
C GLN A 46 -1.57 1.40 -7.73
N GLY A 47 -0.70 2.40 -7.88
CA GLY A 47 -1.08 3.79 -8.12
C GLY A 47 -1.94 3.91 -9.38
N SER A 48 -1.49 3.39 -10.52
CA SER A 48 -2.25 3.48 -11.78
C SER A 48 -3.66 2.88 -11.69
N GLU A 49 -3.82 1.71 -11.08
CA GLU A 49 -5.15 1.10 -10.91
C GLU A 49 -6.06 1.96 -10.01
N SER A 50 -5.49 2.56 -8.97
CA SER A 50 -6.21 3.47 -8.08
C SER A 50 -6.66 4.73 -8.84
N TRP A 51 -5.81 5.29 -9.71
CA TRP A 51 -6.15 6.46 -10.53
C TRP A 51 -7.25 6.16 -11.53
N ASP A 52 -7.17 5.04 -12.23
CA ASP A 52 -8.18 4.67 -13.23
C ASP A 52 -9.57 4.52 -12.59
N LYS A 53 -9.64 3.95 -11.39
CA LYS A 53 -10.88 3.83 -10.60
C LYS A 53 -11.38 5.18 -10.09
N LEU A 54 -10.48 6.05 -9.67
CA LEU A 54 -10.82 7.40 -9.24
C LEU A 54 -11.33 8.25 -10.39
N ILE A 55 -10.63 8.27 -11.53
CA ILE A 55 -11.00 9.02 -12.73
C ILE A 55 -12.32 8.52 -13.32
N SER A 56 -12.55 7.20 -13.33
CA SER A 56 -13.82 6.65 -13.83
C SER A 56 -15.02 7.01 -12.95
N THR A 57 -14.81 7.22 -11.66
CA THR A 57 -15.87 7.65 -10.72
C THR A 57 -16.02 9.18 -10.67
N HIS A 58 -14.91 9.90 -10.83
CA HIS A 58 -14.81 11.37 -10.73
C HIS A 58 -14.09 11.94 -11.97
N PRO A 59 -14.81 12.16 -13.09
CA PRO A 59 -14.22 12.58 -14.35
C PRO A 59 -13.44 13.90 -14.29
N GLU A 60 -13.73 14.78 -13.33
CA GLU A 60 -12.97 16.01 -13.08
C GLU A 60 -11.51 15.75 -12.68
N LEU A 61 -11.17 14.53 -12.23
CA LEU A 61 -9.80 14.11 -11.97
C LEU A 61 -9.01 13.77 -13.25
N ALA A 62 -9.68 13.69 -14.41
CA ALA A 62 -9.01 13.42 -15.69
C ALA A 62 -8.27 14.65 -16.25
N GLU A 63 -8.56 15.86 -15.75
CA GLU A 63 -7.91 17.07 -16.21
C GLU A 63 -6.40 17.04 -15.93
N GLU A 64 -5.61 17.53 -16.87
CA GLU A 64 -4.16 17.58 -16.72
C GLU A 64 -3.78 18.42 -15.50
N GLY A 65 -3.06 17.83 -14.55
CA GLY A 65 -2.69 18.47 -13.28
C GLY A 65 -3.73 18.32 -12.17
N ALA A 66 -4.86 17.64 -12.38
CA ALA A 66 -5.81 17.35 -11.30
C ALA A 66 -5.27 16.32 -10.29
N ILE A 67 -4.37 15.42 -10.72
CA ILE A 67 -3.67 14.45 -9.87
C ILE A 67 -2.16 14.69 -9.97
N HIS A 68 -1.51 14.84 -8.83
CA HIS A 68 -0.05 14.93 -8.71
C HIS A 68 0.51 13.74 -7.94
N ILE A 69 1.50 13.07 -8.52
CA ILE A 69 2.15 11.93 -7.89
C ILE A 69 3.34 12.42 -7.07
N VAL A 70 3.34 12.07 -5.77
CA VAL A 70 4.43 12.34 -4.83
C VAL A 70 5.12 11.02 -4.50
N ILE A 71 6.36 10.84 -4.93
CA ILE A 71 7.11 9.61 -4.61
C ILE A 71 7.84 9.82 -3.28
N ILE A 72 7.55 8.95 -2.31
CA ILE A 72 8.22 8.96 -1.00
C ILE A 72 9.11 7.73 -0.91
N LYS A 73 10.41 7.96 -0.67
CA LYS A 73 11.38 6.89 -0.48
C LYS A 73 11.44 6.51 0.99
N THR A 74 11.01 5.30 1.31
CA THR A 74 10.90 4.83 2.68
C THR A 74 12.26 4.39 3.22
N THR A 75 12.35 4.22 4.53
CA THR A 75 13.53 3.69 5.19
C THR A 75 13.76 2.23 4.82
N GLY A 76 12.69 1.46 4.61
CA GLY A 76 12.77 0.10 4.05
C GLY A 76 13.44 0.05 2.68
N ASP A 77 13.20 1.04 1.81
CA ASP A 77 13.86 1.12 0.49
C ASP A 77 15.35 1.47 0.55
N LYS A 78 15.78 2.09 1.66
CA LYS A 78 17.17 2.52 1.84
C LYS A 78 18.04 1.42 2.43
N ILE A 79 17.45 0.44 3.11
CA ILE A 79 18.16 -0.63 3.80
C ILE A 79 17.93 -1.94 3.04
N LEU A 80 18.79 -2.22 2.05
CA LEU A 80 18.74 -3.45 1.25
C LEU A 80 19.73 -4.53 1.73
N ASP A 81 20.65 -4.16 2.62
CA ASP A 81 21.81 -5.00 2.99
C ASP A 81 21.62 -5.75 4.33
N GLN A 82 20.44 -5.67 4.95
CA GLN A 82 20.13 -6.30 6.25
C GLN A 82 18.78 -7.04 6.18
N SER A 83 18.64 -8.12 6.95
CA SER A 83 17.37 -8.86 7.03
C SER A 83 16.31 -7.99 7.69
N LEU A 84 15.05 -8.07 7.21
CA LEU A 84 13.91 -7.38 7.82
C LEU A 84 13.73 -7.75 9.30
N GLU A 85 14.14 -8.97 9.69
CA GLU A 85 14.13 -9.44 11.08
C GLU A 85 15.12 -8.70 11.98
N ASP A 86 16.29 -8.31 11.44
CA ASP A 86 17.36 -7.67 12.20
C ASP A 86 17.09 -6.18 12.43
N ILE A 87 16.30 -5.55 11.56
CA ILE A 87 16.06 -4.11 11.56
C ILE A 87 15.14 -3.72 12.73
N GLY A 88 14.11 -4.53 13.01
CA GLY A 88 13.17 -4.31 14.11
C GLY A 88 12.34 -3.01 13.98
N GLY A 89 11.03 -3.12 14.17
CA GLY A 89 10.13 -1.96 14.22
C GLY A 89 8.94 -2.09 13.27
N ASP A 90 7.75 -1.82 13.80
CA ASP A 90 6.52 -1.80 13.03
C ASP A 90 6.50 -0.60 12.07
N GLY A 91 6.07 -0.81 10.81
CA GLY A 91 5.86 0.28 9.84
C GLY A 91 7.09 0.74 9.06
N LEU A 92 8.10 -0.12 8.84
CA LEU A 92 9.34 0.21 8.08
C LEU A 92 9.08 0.83 6.69
N PHE A 93 7.96 0.47 6.08
CA PHE A 93 7.53 0.89 4.74
C PHE A 93 6.42 1.96 4.75
N THR A 94 5.75 2.20 5.87
CA THR A 94 4.64 3.16 5.92
C THR A 94 4.98 4.42 6.69
N LYS A 95 5.87 4.35 7.68
CA LYS A 95 6.13 5.46 8.60
C LYS A 95 6.51 6.77 7.89
N ASP A 96 7.43 6.71 6.92
CA ASP A 96 7.86 7.89 6.16
C ASP A 96 6.72 8.49 5.33
N ILE A 97 5.79 7.65 4.87
CA ILE A 97 4.59 8.05 4.11
C ILE A 97 3.58 8.68 5.06
N ASP A 98 3.29 8.02 6.18
CA ASP A 98 2.37 8.49 7.22
C ASP A 98 2.78 9.86 7.77
N GLU A 99 4.06 10.03 8.12
CA GLU A 99 4.60 11.30 8.61
C GLU A 99 4.46 12.42 7.57
N ALA A 100 4.70 12.10 6.30
CA ALA A 100 4.54 13.05 5.20
C ALA A 100 3.06 13.41 4.95
N GLN A 101 2.13 12.46 5.11
CA GLN A 101 0.69 12.73 5.02
C GLN A 101 0.24 13.67 6.14
N LEU A 102 0.67 13.39 7.38
CA LEU A 102 0.29 14.16 8.56
C LEU A 102 0.73 15.62 8.52
N VAL A 103 1.85 15.93 7.84
CA VAL A 103 2.30 17.31 7.61
C VAL A 103 1.71 17.94 6.33
N GLY A 104 0.80 17.23 5.64
CA GLY A 104 0.07 17.72 4.48
C GLY A 104 0.90 17.78 3.19
N ARG A 105 1.88 16.87 3.00
CA ARG A 105 2.62 16.77 1.72
C ARG A 105 1.82 16.12 0.60
N PHE A 106 0.75 15.41 0.93
CA PHE A 106 -0.18 14.80 0.01
C PHE A 106 -1.47 14.45 0.75
N ASP A 107 -2.53 14.20 0.01
CA ASP A 107 -3.89 14.00 0.52
C ASP A 107 -4.16 12.52 0.80
N ILE A 108 -3.77 11.62 -0.11
CA ILE A 108 -4.04 10.19 -0.03
C ILE A 108 -2.74 9.37 -0.16
N ALA A 109 -2.61 8.31 0.65
CA ALA A 109 -1.57 7.30 0.48
C ALA A 109 -2.16 6.02 -0.11
N VAL A 110 -1.43 5.39 -1.04
CA VAL A 110 -1.75 4.07 -1.58
C VAL A 110 -0.70 3.07 -1.09
N HIS A 111 -1.15 2.00 -0.43
CA HIS A 111 -0.29 0.98 0.15
C HIS A 111 -0.64 -0.41 -0.35
N SER A 112 0.36 -1.29 -0.38
CA SER A 112 0.11 -2.73 -0.30
C SER A 112 -0.38 -3.08 1.10
N MET A 113 -1.58 -3.63 1.22
CA MET A 113 -2.21 -3.87 2.53
C MET A 113 -1.42 -4.80 3.47
N LYS A 114 -0.55 -5.65 2.93
CA LYS A 114 0.33 -6.53 3.71
C LYS A 114 1.39 -5.76 4.51
N ASP A 115 1.72 -4.55 4.07
CA ASP A 115 2.79 -3.72 4.63
C ASP A 115 2.23 -2.64 5.58
N VAL A 116 0.90 -2.51 5.66
CA VAL A 116 0.22 -1.59 6.58
C VAL A 116 0.29 -2.15 8.01
N PRO A 117 0.76 -1.37 9.00
CA PRO A 117 0.81 -1.81 10.38
C PRO A 117 -0.59 -2.05 10.96
N THR A 118 -0.67 -2.92 11.96
CA THR A 118 -1.94 -3.24 12.63
C THR A 118 -2.54 -2.05 13.37
N TYR A 119 -1.69 -1.16 13.88
CA TYR A 119 -2.08 0.11 14.48
C TYR A 119 -1.76 1.24 13.51
N LEU A 120 -2.79 1.99 13.15
CA LEU A 120 -2.63 3.19 12.33
C LEU A 120 -2.11 4.35 13.20
N PRO A 121 -1.24 5.22 12.67
CA PRO A 121 -0.84 6.44 13.34
C PRO A 121 -2.02 7.33 13.70
N ASP A 122 -1.93 8.03 14.83
CA ASP A 122 -2.95 9.00 15.22
C ASP A 122 -3.13 10.08 14.15
N GLY A 123 -4.37 10.32 13.75
CA GLY A 123 -4.70 11.31 12.72
C GLY A 123 -4.74 10.75 11.29
N THR A 124 -4.40 9.48 11.08
CA THR A 124 -4.63 8.79 9.80
C THR A 124 -5.81 7.82 9.89
N ILE A 125 -6.38 7.46 8.74
CA ILE A 125 -7.43 6.46 8.61
C ILE A 125 -7.19 5.61 7.36
N LEU A 126 -7.67 4.37 7.36
CA LEU A 126 -7.67 3.49 6.19
C LEU A 126 -9.12 3.11 5.84
N PRO A 127 -9.84 3.98 5.10
CA PRO A 127 -11.27 3.80 4.84
C PRO A 127 -11.56 2.99 3.57
N CYS A 128 -10.56 2.77 2.71
CA CYS A 128 -10.74 2.22 1.38
C CYS A 128 -9.83 1.00 1.16
N ASN A 129 -10.41 -0.06 0.60
CA ASN A 129 -9.67 -1.18 0.03
C ASN A 129 -10.22 -1.44 -1.37
N LEU A 130 -9.32 -1.59 -2.34
CA LEU A 130 -9.72 -2.01 -3.68
C LEU A 130 -10.14 -3.50 -3.68
N PRO A 131 -10.91 -3.94 -4.70
CA PRO A 131 -11.14 -5.36 -4.95
C PRO A 131 -9.85 -6.16 -4.86
N ARG A 132 -9.88 -7.25 -4.10
CA ARG A 132 -8.68 -8.01 -3.77
C ARG A 132 -8.23 -8.85 -4.97
N GLU A 133 -6.97 -8.69 -5.35
CA GLU A 133 -6.30 -9.52 -6.35
C GLU A 133 -5.96 -10.92 -5.83
N ASP A 134 -5.42 -11.77 -6.71
CA ASP A 134 -4.96 -13.11 -6.37
C ASP A 134 -3.99 -13.08 -5.16
N VAL A 135 -4.28 -13.94 -4.19
CA VAL A 135 -3.57 -14.02 -2.91
C VAL A 135 -2.51 -15.12 -2.88
N THR A 136 -2.37 -15.86 -3.97
CA THR A 136 -1.50 -17.04 -4.03
C THR A 136 -0.03 -16.65 -4.13
N ASP A 137 0.80 -17.42 -3.41
CA ASP A 137 2.24 -17.35 -3.60
C ASP A 137 2.63 -18.08 -4.89
N VAL A 138 3.57 -17.51 -5.66
CA VAL A 138 4.04 -18.08 -6.92
C VAL A 138 5.48 -18.56 -6.77
N LEU A 139 5.75 -19.77 -7.28
CA LEU A 139 7.12 -20.26 -7.46
C LEU A 139 7.70 -19.65 -8.74
N ILE A 140 8.82 -18.94 -8.62
CA ILE A 140 9.61 -18.48 -9.75
C ILE A 140 10.85 -19.36 -9.84
N CYS A 141 10.89 -20.24 -10.84
CA CYS A 141 11.99 -21.17 -11.06
C CYS A 141 12.20 -21.41 -12.55
N LEU A 142 13.45 -21.53 -12.99
CA LEU A 142 13.81 -21.80 -14.38
C LEU A 142 13.82 -23.30 -14.71
N THR A 143 13.99 -24.15 -13.70
CA THR A 143 14.29 -25.58 -13.88
C THR A 143 13.18 -26.52 -13.40
N ALA A 144 12.22 -26.02 -12.62
CA ALA A 144 11.13 -26.79 -12.05
C ALA A 144 9.82 -26.01 -12.13
N ARG A 145 8.68 -26.71 -12.25
CA ARG A 145 7.34 -26.10 -12.27
C ARG A 145 6.68 -26.11 -10.89
N THR A 146 7.13 -26.98 -10.00
CA THR A 146 6.60 -27.13 -8.64
C THR A 146 7.72 -27.30 -7.62
N LEU A 147 7.43 -27.02 -6.34
CA LEU A 147 8.40 -27.23 -5.25
C LEU A 147 8.78 -28.71 -5.12
N SER A 148 7.87 -29.63 -5.42
CA SER A 148 8.13 -31.08 -5.37
C SER A 148 9.07 -31.60 -6.46
N GLU A 149 9.28 -30.83 -7.53
CA GLU A 149 10.20 -31.19 -8.62
C GLU A 149 11.64 -30.76 -8.31
N LEU A 150 11.86 -29.94 -7.27
CA LEU A 150 13.20 -29.49 -6.90
C LEU A 150 14.00 -30.65 -6.28
N PRO A 151 15.26 -30.88 -6.71
CA PRO A 151 16.14 -31.85 -6.06
C PRO A 151 16.32 -31.56 -4.57
N ALA A 152 16.49 -32.60 -3.76
CA ALA A 152 16.82 -32.44 -2.35
C ALA A 152 18.11 -31.61 -2.17
N GLY A 153 18.09 -30.68 -1.20
CA GLY A 153 19.18 -29.73 -0.98
C GLY A 153 19.15 -28.48 -1.89
N SER A 154 18.10 -28.30 -2.70
CA SER A 154 17.91 -27.05 -3.47
C SER A 154 17.74 -25.84 -2.54
N VAL A 155 18.30 -24.69 -2.96
CA VAL A 155 18.21 -23.43 -2.21
C VAL A 155 17.02 -22.62 -2.70
N ILE A 156 16.17 -22.15 -1.77
CA ILE A 156 15.02 -21.29 -2.06
C ILE A 156 15.26 -19.92 -1.44
N GLY A 157 15.26 -18.86 -2.27
CA GLY A 157 15.38 -17.49 -1.81
C GLY A 157 14.03 -16.91 -1.35
N THR A 158 13.89 -16.62 -0.05
CA THR A 158 12.77 -15.83 0.47
C THR A 158 13.18 -15.11 1.75
N ALA A 159 12.78 -13.85 1.91
CA ALA A 159 12.94 -13.08 3.15
C ALA A 159 11.69 -13.16 4.04
N SER A 160 10.69 -13.97 3.67
CA SER A 160 9.43 -14.09 4.41
C SER A 160 9.46 -15.32 5.31
N LEU A 161 9.49 -15.11 6.63
CA LEU A 161 9.33 -16.18 7.63
C LEU A 161 8.06 -17.00 7.41
N ARG A 162 6.97 -16.34 6.98
CA ARG A 162 5.71 -17.01 6.63
C ARG A 162 5.92 -18.04 5.53
N ARG A 163 6.63 -17.68 4.45
CA ARG A 163 6.89 -18.62 3.34
C ARG A 163 7.90 -19.68 3.74
N GLN A 164 8.99 -19.28 4.40
CA GLN A 164 10.04 -20.20 4.83
C GLN A 164 9.50 -21.30 5.74
N SER A 165 8.73 -20.94 6.77
CA SER A 165 8.13 -21.92 7.71
C SER A 165 7.21 -22.92 7.00
N GLN A 166 6.35 -22.46 6.09
CA GLN A 166 5.44 -23.34 5.35
C GLN A 166 6.18 -24.27 4.39
N ILE A 167 7.23 -23.77 3.72
CA ILE A 167 8.06 -24.56 2.81
C ILE A 167 8.80 -25.64 3.61
N LEU A 168 9.50 -25.28 4.68
CA LEU A 168 10.27 -26.24 5.49
C LEU A 168 9.39 -27.26 6.20
N TYR A 169 8.15 -26.90 6.55
CA TYR A 169 7.18 -27.85 7.10
C TYR A 169 6.79 -28.94 6.09
N ARG A 170 6.66 -28.56 4.81
CA ARG A 170 6.20 -29.46 3.73
C ARG A 170 7.37 -30.20 3.04
N TYR A 171 8.52 -29.55 2.94
CA TYR A 171 9.73 -29.97 2.23
C TYR A 171 10.96 -29.74 3.12
N PRO A 172 11.19 -30.60 4.13
CA PRO A 172 12.29 -30.46 5.08
C PRO A 172 13.66 -30.77 4.46
#